data_AF-A0A0M8VGD0-F1
#
_entry.id   AF-A0A0M8VGD0-F1
#
_cell.length_a   1.000
_cell.length_b   1.000
_cell.length_c   1.000
_cell.angle_alpha   90.00
_cell.angle_beta   90.00
_cell.angle_gamma   90.00
#
_symmetry.space_group_name_H-M   'P 1'
#
loop_
_entity.id
_entity.type
_entity.pdbx_description
1 polymer ?
#
loop_
_entity_poly.entity_id
_entity_poly.type
_entity_poly.pdbx_seq_one_letter_code
_entity_poly.pdbx_strand_id
1 'polypeptide(L)' 'AALVVARGRLMQALPAGGVMVAVEATEEEVVPLLSEGVSIAAVNGPTSLVLSGVEHAVLAVTGGLGGRRVKR' A
#
# COMPACT_ATOMS: atom_id res chain seq x y z
N ALA A 1 -20.03 15.71 12.11
CA ALA A 1 -20.00 14.23 12.15
C ALA A 1 -20.44 13.56 10.84
N ALA A 2 -21.40 14.12 10.08
CA ALA A 2 -21.96 13.50 8.87
C ALA A 2 -20.90 13.01 7.85
N LEU A 3 -19.86 13.80 7.57
CA LEU A 3 -18.78 13.42 6.65
C LEU A 3 -18.04 12.14 7.10
N VAL A 4 -17.63 12.08 8.37
CA VAL A 4 -16.90 10.92 8.91
C VAL A 4 -17.77 9.66 8.86
N VAL A 5 -19.06 9.79 9.19
CA VAL A 5 -20.03 8.67 9.11
C VAL A 5 -20.21 8.20 7.67
N ALA A 6 -20.39 9.13 6.73
CA ALA A 6 -20.54 8.80 5.31
C ALA A 6 -19.28 8.08 4.77
N ARG A 7 -18.09 8.59 5.10
CA ARG A 7 -16.82 7.95 4.73
C ARG A 7 -16.72 6.53 5.29
N GLY A 8 -17.02 6.35 6.59
CA GLY A 8 -16.97 5.03 7.22
C GLY A 8 -17.89 4.02 6.54
N ARG A 9 -19.13 4.41 6.21
CA ARG A 9 -20.07 3.54 5.49
C ARG A 9 -19.57 3.16 4.10
N LEU A 10 -19.00 4.12 3.36
CA LEU A 10 -18.43 3.85 2.04
C LEU A 10 -17.22 2.92 2.14
N MET A 11 -16.34 3.12 3.13
CA MET A 11 -15.20 2.24 3.38
C MET A 11 -15.65 0.80 3.70
N GLN A 12 -16.72 0.62 4.48
CA GLN A 12 -17.28 -0.71 4.79
C GLN A 12 -17.97 -1.38 3.60
N ALA A 13 -18.41 -0.61 2.60
CA ALA A 13 -19.07 -1.13 1.39
C ALA A 13 -18.09 -1.52 0.28
N LEU A 14 -16.78 -1.26 0.44
CA LEU A 14 -15.78 -1.63 -0.54
C LEU A 14 -15.63 -3.16 -0.64
N PRO A 15 -15.28 -3.69 -1.83
CA PRO A 15 -14.91 -5.10 -1.97
C PRO A 15 -13.73 -5.48 -1.05
N ALA A 16 -13.75 -6.72 -0.56
CA ALA A 16 -12.61 -7.31 0.12
C ALA A 16 -11.45 -7.61 -0.87
N GLY A 17 -10.26 -7.90 -0.34
CA GLY A 17 -9.09 -8.34 -1.12
C GLY A 17 -8.02 -7.27 -1.38
N GLY A 18 -8.22 -6.05 -0.87
CA GLY A 18 -7.18 -5.04 -0.80
C GLY A 18 -6.28 -5.23 0.42
N VAL A 19 -5.00 -4.87 0.29
CA VAL A 19 -4.02 -4.85 1.39
C VAL A 19 -3.29 -3.52 1.42
N MET A 20 -2.80 -3.13 2.60
CA MET A 20 -1.82 -2.07 2.78
C MET A 20 -0.60 -2.67 3.47
N VAL A 21 0.60 -2.31 3.02
CA VAL A 21 1.85 -2.89 3.54
C VAL A 21 2.87 -1.77 3.73
N ALA A 22 3.33 -1.61 4.97
CA ALA A 22 4.44 -0.72 5.28
C ALA A 22 5.75 -1.37 4.86
N VAL A 23 6.58 -0.62 4.14
CA VAL A 23 7.89 -1.05 3.66
C VAL A 23 8.95 -0.02 4.01
N GLU A 24 10.12 -0.52 4.38
CA GLU A 24 11.32 0.30 4.54
C GLU A 24 12.01 0.45 3.18
N ALA A 25 11.64 1.48 2.43
CA ALA A 25 12.16 1.79 1.09
C ALA A 25 11.98 3.28 0.75
N THR A 26 12.78 3.79 -0.19
CA THR A 26 12.54 5.10 -0.82
C THR A 26 11.52 4.97 -1.96
N GLU A 27 11.00 6.10 -2.41
CA GLU A 27 10.11 6.14 -3.58
C GLU A 27 10.83 5.69 -4.85
N GLU A 28 12.09 6.11 -5.06
CA GLU A 28 12.88 5.78 -6.25
C GLU A 28 13.15 4.28 -6.38
N GLU A 29 13.23 3.56 -5.27
CA GLU A 29 13.42 2.11 -5.27
C GLU A 29 12.11 1.36 -5.58
N VAL A 30 10.96 1.98 -5.26
CA VAL A 30 9.64 1.36 -5.37
C VAL A 30 8.96 1.67 -6.70
N VAL A 31 9.06 2.91 -7.20
CA VAL A 31 8.42 3.35 -8.46
C VAL A 31 8.72 2.42 -9.63
N PRO A 32 9.96 1.95 -9.86
CA PRO A 32 10.27 1.02 -10.96
C PRO A 32 9.64 -0.37 -10.81
N LEU A 33 9.23 -0.74 -9.59
CA LEU A 33 8.64 -2.04 -9.27
C LEU A 33 7.11 -2.01 -9.27
N LEU A 34 6.48 -0.83 -9.35
CA LEU A 34 5.03 -0.70 -9.33
C LEU A 34 4.40 -1.40 -10.55
N SER A 35 3.41 -2.23 -10.29
CA SER A 35 2.57 -2.87 -11.30
C SER A 35 1.18 -2.25 -11.32
N GLU A 36 0.38 -2.59 -12.32
CA GLU A 36 -1.05 -2.31 -12.31
C GLU A 36 -1.70 -2.83 -11.02
N GLY A 37 -2.59 -2.03 -10.44
CA GLY A 37 -3.30 -2.38 -9.20
C GLY A 37 -2.49 -2.22 -7.91
N VAL A 38 -1.30 -1.63 -7.96
CA VAL A 38 -0.48 -1.24 -6.79
C VAL A 38 -0.14 0.24 -6.87
N SER A 39 -0.17 0.92 -5.73
CA SER A 39 0.20 2.33 -5.63
C SER A 39 0.86 2.64 -4.30
N ILE A 40 1.67 3.69 -4.26
CA ILE A 40 2.17 4.27 -3.00
C ILE A 40 0.99 5.01 -2.35
N ALA A 41 0.52 4.52 -1.21
CA ALA A 41 -0.57 5.10 -0.45
C ALA A 41 -0.12 6.25 0.45
N ALA A 42 1.11 6.17 0.95
CA ALA A 42 1.71 7.18 1.82
C ALA A 42 3.24 7.11 1.77
N VAL A 43 3.88 8.28 1.84
CA VAL A 43 5.32 8.43 2.12
C VAL A 43 5.44 9.00 3.54
N ASN A 44 5.75 8.12 4.50
CA ASN A 44 5.83 8.47 5.92
C ASN A 44 7.21 9.04 6.31
N GLY A 45 8.23 8.83 5.47
CA GLY A 45 9.57 9.36 5.62
C GLY A 45 10.47 8.98 4.45
N PRO A 46 11.74 9.42 4.44
CA PRO A 46 12.66 9.22 3.31
C PRO A 46 12.86 7.76 2.91
N THR A 47 12.77 6.84 3.87
CA THR A 47 12.91 5.39 3.68
C THR A 47 11.71 4.62 4.25
N SER A 48 10.56 5.26 4.40
CA SER A 48 9.37 4.66 5.01
C SER A 48 8.13 5.03 4.23
N LEU A 49 7.51 4.06 3.56
CA LEU A 49 6.32 4.26 2.76
C LEU A 49 5.34 3.09 2.92
N VAL A 50 4.12 3.30 2.43
CA VAL A 50 3.05 2.29 2.44
C VAL A 50 2.62 2.02 1.01
N LEU A 51 2.64 0.75 0.63
CA LEU A 51 2.01 0.27 -0.60
C LEU A 51 0.56 -0.12 -0.32
N SER A 52 -0.32 0.13 -1.29
CA SER A 52 -1.70 -0.36 -1.25
C SER A 52 -2.11 -0.92 -2.60
N GLY A 53 -3.01 -1.89 -2.59
CA GLY A 53 -3.46 -2.53 -3.82
C GLY A 53 -4.07 -3.90 -3.58
N VAL A 54 -4.21 -4.66 -4.66
CA VAL A 54 -4.64 -6.07 -4.60
C VAL A 54 -3.56 -6.91 -3.94
N GLU A 55 -3.93 -7.81 -3.02
CA GLU A 55 -2.98 -8.54 -2.17
C GLU A 55 -1.83 -9.19 -2.95
N HIS A 56 -2.13 -10.01 -3.96
CA HIS A 56 -1.08 -10.72 -4.72
C HIS A 56 -0.13 -9.76 -5.46
N ALA A 57 -0.65 -8.64 -5.97
CA ALA A 57 0.15 -7.65 -6.69
C ALA A 57 1.07 -6.89 -5.73
N VAL A 58 0.55 -6.45 -4.58
CA VAL A 58 1.37 -5.82 -3.53
C VAL A 58 2.47 -6.76 -3.06
N LEU A 59 2.15 -8.05 -2.85
CA LEU A 59 3.14 -9.04 -2.43
C LEU A 59 4.24 -9.25 -3.48
N ALA A 60 3.90 -9.27 -4.77
CA ALA A 60 4.88 -9.36 -5.85
C ALA A 60 5.86 -8.16 -5.84
N VAL A 61 5.35 -6.93 -5.68
CA VAL A 61 6.18 -5.72 -5.56
C VAL A 61 7.09 -5.80 -4.34
N THR A 62 6.55 -6.17 -3.16
CA THR A 62 7.36 -6.27 -1.93
C THR A 62 8.41 -7.37 -2.00
N GLY A 63 8.16 -8.46 -2.73
CA GLY A 63 9.14 -9.53 -2.97
C GLY A 63 10.36 -9.04 -3.77
N GLY A 64 10.20 -8.04 -4.64
CA GLY A 64 11.28 -7.41 -5.39
C GLY A 64 12.23 -6.55 -4.54
N LEU A 65 11.84 -6.19 -3.30
CA LEU A 65 12.61 -5.31 -2.41
C LEU A 65 13.70 -6.05 -1.59
N GLY A 66 14.02 -7.30 -1.91
CA GLY A 66 15.26 -7.95 -1.45
C GLY A 66 15.41 -8.16 0.07
N GLY A 67 14.34 -8.54 0.77
CA GLY A 67 14.40 -8.89 2.20
C GLY A 67 14.30 -7.71 3.18
N ARG A 68 13.91 -6.53 2.69
CA ARG A 68 13.59 -5.36 3.53
C ARG A 68 12.49 -5.66 4.54
N ARG A 69 12.42 -4.83 5.59
CA ARG A 69 11.35 -4.95 6.59
C ARG A 69 10.01 -4.60 5.95
N VAL A 70 9.10 -5.55 6.04
CA VAL A 70 7.73 -5.48 5.53
C VAL A 70 6.79 -5.76 6.69
N LYS A 71 5.83 -4.86 6.92
CA LYS A 71 4.79 -5.04 7.94
C LYS A 71 3.42 -4.89 7.29
N ARG A 72 2.64 -5.96 7.32
CA ARG A 72 1.22 -5.96 6.91
C ARG A 72 0.36 -5.29 7.98
#